data_AF-A0A9D6YME9-F1
#
_entry.id   AF-A0A9D6YME9-F1
#
_cell.length_a   1.000
_cell.length_b   1.000
_cell.length_c   1.000
_cell.angle_alpha   90.00
_cell.angle_beta   90.00
_cell.angle_gamma   90.00
#
_symmetry.space_group_name_H-M   'P 1'
#
loop_
_entity.id
_entity.type
_entity.pdbx_description
1 polymer ?
#
loop_
_entity_poly.entity_id
_entity_poly.type
_entity_poly.pdbx_seq_one_letter_code
_entity_poly.pdbx_strand_id
1 'polypeptide(L)'
;MNMINRRHFLGELIGTFMLVFFGCGAVAVTVLFSSHVGLFQVAVIWGFAVTLAIYATRHLSCAHLNPAVSLAMAVSKRMNVRLLPRYWIAQFLGAFLAAAVLYGLFASSIAHYESVNGIMRGTHASVATAKMFGEYYPNVTTLVAFTAEAVGTFLLVFLIFSLTEGCNVGRPDDALTPFFIGMTVMTIICIIAPLTQAALNPARDLSPRLLAWLAGWGKAAFPDEPWGFLEVYVFGPFAGGLAASWVFTKVIQPLMANNKVQAGCKCLNDRSSEKKRWVTMQIAADKLTAIKDYYGKILKSKKDLKTDACCSPDSFPEYLRKIMEKIDDEIIEKFYGCGSPIPPGLEGRAVVDLGCGTGRDVYLVSALVGQEGHVIGVDMTDEQIMFAQKHLEAQTKRFGYSYPNMEFKQGYIENLQKIGVENNSVDVVISNCVINLSPDKKTVFEEIFRVLKRGGELYFSDIFAGRRLPEHLQADPVLLGECLGGALYIEDFRRLLREIGCLDYRVVSKRKVNLNNPEVETKVGMVDFYSMTIRAFKLETLEDICEDYGQVATYLGTIPECPHQFILDDHHIFQTGRPMLVCGNTASMLSETRYGQHFKVLGDRRTHFGKFPCGPSMAKTEDGDSSTSCKCI
;
A
#
# COMPACT_ATOMS: atom_id res chain seq x y z
N MET A 1 20.45 -12.88 7.03
CA MET A 1 20.25 -11.41 7.19
C MET A 1 18.95 -11.01 6.49
N ASN A 2 17.91 -10.59 7.23
CA ASN A 2 16.55 -10.33 6.69
C ASN A 2 16.54 -9.32 5.54
N MET A 3 15.70 -9.55 4.53
CA MET A 3 15.58 -8.75 3.30
C MET A 3 15.30 -7.26 3.56
N ILE A 4 14.46 -6.94 4.55
CA ILE A 4 14.16 -5.56 4.97
C ILE A 4 15.42 -4.86 5.51
N ASN A 5 16.23 -5.55 6.30
CA ASN A 5 17.46 -4.99 6.86
C ASN A 5 18.50 -4.68 5.77
N ARG A 6 18.49 -5.43 4.65
CA ARG A 6 19.36 -5.16 3.50
C ARG A 6 18.95 -3.89 2.75
N ARG A 7 17.66 -3.63 2.60
CA ARG A 7 17.14 -2.44 1.90
C ARG A 7 17.54 -1.14 2.63
N HIS A 8 17.32 -1.07 3.94
CA HIS A 8 17.70 0.11 4.73
C HIS A 8 19.19 0.42 4.67
N PHE A 9 20.03 -0.62 4.81
CA PHE A 9 21.48 -0.47 4.71
C PHE A 9 21.89 0.04 3.32
N LEU A 10 21.34 -0.55 2.26
CA LEU A 10 21.68 -0.15 0.89
C LEU A 10 21.21 1.27 0.56
N GLY A 11 20.02 1.67 1.03
CA GLY A 11 19.48 3.02 0.81
C GLY A 11 20.33 4.12 1.44
N GLU A 12 20.75 3.92 2.69
CA GLU A 12 21.65 4.86 3.38
C GLU A 12 23.06 4.86 2.77
N LEU A 13 23.57 3.69 2.38
CA LEU A 13 24.89 3.57 1.75
C LEU A 13 24.94 4.32 0.40
N ILE A 14 23.98 4.05 -0.49
CA ILE A 14 23.92 4.68 -1.82
C ILE A 14 23.62 6.18 -1.69
N GLY A 15 22.69 6.56 -0.81
CA GLY A 15 22.31 7.96 -0.66
C GLY A 15 23.43 8.80 -0.08
N THR A 16 24.12 8.32 0.97
CA THR A 16 25.28 9.03 1.52
C THR A 16 26.47 9.03 0.56
N PHE A 17 26.65 7.96 -0.23
CA PHE A 17 27.62 7.96 -1.32
C PHE A 17 27.34 9.09 -2.31
N MET A 18 26.10 9.22 -2.83
CA MET A 18 25.75 10.27 -3.78
C MET A 18 25.93 11.67 -3.19
N LEU A 19 25.47 11.86 -1.95
CA LEU A 19 25.61 13.13 -1.22
C LEU A 19 27.08 13.57 -1.16
N VAL A 20 27.96 12.69 -0.67
CA VAL A 20 29.38 12.99 -0.49
C VAL A 20 30.10 13.07 -1.83
N PHE A 21 29.77 12.23 -2.80
CA PHE A 21 30.39 12.24 -4.12
C PHE A 21 30.19 13.57 -4.84
N PHE A 22 28.95 14.06 -4.93
CA PHE A 22 28.67 15.34 -5.58
C PHE A 22 29.21 16.51 -4.78
N GLY A 23 29.03 16.50 -3.47
CA GLY A 23 29.43 17.62 -2.63
C GLY A 23 30.95 17.79 -2.49
N CYS A 24 31.67 16.73 -2.08
CA CYS A 24 33.14 16.77 -2.02
C CYS A 24 33.74 16.92 -3.43
N GLY A 25 33.09 16.38 -4.47
CA GLY A 25 33.47 16.61 -5.86
C GLY A 25 33.41 18.09 -6.24
N ALA A 26 32.37 18.83 -5.82
CA ALA A 26 32.26 20.27 -6.03
C ALA A 26 33.38 21.04 -5.34
N VAL A 27 33.76 20.64 -4.13
CA VAL A 27 34.89 21.24 -3.41
C VAL A 27 36.21 20.94 -4.12
N ALA A 28 36.42 19.68 -4.54
CA ALA A 28 37.61 19.29 -5.30
C ALA A 28 37.77 20.09 -6.59
N VAL A 29 36.67 20.26 -7.32
CA VAL A 29 36.66 21.00 -8.57
C VAL A 29 36.92 22.50 -8.34
N THR A 30 36.39 23.07 -7.25
CA THR A 30 36.72 24.43 -6.81
C THR A 30 38.21 24.57 -6.48
N VAL A 31 38.77 23.65 -5.70
CA VAL A 31 40.16 23.73 -5.20
C VAL A 31 41.17 23.54 -6.34
N LEU A 32 40.96 22.53 -7.17
CA LEU A 32 41.96 22.12 -8.15
C LEU A 32 41.91 22.94 -9.43
N PHE A 33 40.72 23.41 -9.83
CA PHE A 33 40.53 24.07 -11.12
C PHE A 33 40.02 25.52 -11.02
N SER A 34 39.68 26.00 -9.81
CA SER A 34 39.11 27.34 -9.62
C SER A 34 37.88 27.60 -10.49
N SER A 35 37.09 26.54 -10.75
CA SER A 35 35.93 26.58 -11.67
C SER A 35 34.69 27.25 -11.07
N HIS A 36 34.69 27.50 -9.76
CA HIS A 36 33.61 28.18 -9.06
C HIS A 36 34.12 29.51 -8.51
N VAL A 37 33.35 30.57 -8.75
CA VAL A 37 33.65 31.96 -8.40
C VAL A 37 33.35 32.24 -6.92
N GLY A 38 32.46 31.48 -6.29
CA GLY A 38 32.13 31.69 -4.88
C GLY A 38 31.33 30.58 -4.21
N LEU A 39 31.12 30.73 -2.90
CA LEU A 39 30.48 29.73 -2.02
C LEU A 39 29.08 29.33 -2.50
N PHE A 40 28.31 30.24 -3.10
CA PHE A 40 26.96 29.96 -3.57
C PHE A 40 26.89 28.78 -4.56
N GLN A 41 27.82 28.69 -5.51
CA GLN A 41 27.83 27.59 -6.50
C GLN A 41 28.06 26.23 -5.84
N VAL A 42 29.00 26.18 -4.88
CA VAL A 42 29.26 24.98 -4.09
C VAL A 42 28.04 24.62 -3.25
N ALA A 43 27.40 25.60 -2.61
CA ALA A 43 26.18 25.41 -1.82
C ALA A 43 25.00 24.86 -2.65
N VAL A 44 24.82 25.36 -3.88
CA VAL A 44 23.80 24.86 -4.82
C VAL A 44 24.03 23.38 -5.15
N ILE A 45 25.28 22.99 -5.43
CA ILE A 45 25.61 21.59 -5.72
C ILE A 45 25.33 20.70 -4.50
N TRP A 46 25.69 21.13 -3.28
CA TRP A 46 25.34 20.41 -2.06
C TRP A 46 23.84 20.27 -1.86
N GLY A 47 23.06 21.35 -2.11
CA GLY A 47 21.60 21.31 -2.04
C GLY A 47 21.01 20.29 -3.01
N PHE A 48 21.41 20.33 -4.28
CA PHE A 48 20.97 19.36 -5.27
C PHE A 48 21.44 17.94 -4.98
N ALA A 49 22.66 17.76 -4.45
CA ALA A 49 23.18 16.45 -4.05
C ALA A 49 22.27 15.79 -3.01
N VAL A 50 21.87 16.54 -1.97
CA VAL A 50 20.91 16.06 -0.96
C VAL A 50 19.57 15.72 -1.60
N THR A 51 19.02 16.61 -2.44
CA THR A 51 17.74 16.39 -3.12
C THR A 51 17.75 15.12 -3.97
N LEU A 52 18.77 14.95 -4.82
CA LEU A 52 18.91 13.79 -5.71
C LEU A 52 19.14 12.50 -4.92
N ALA A 53 19.97 12.53 -3.88
CA ALA A 53 20.22 11.38 -3.03
C ALA A 53 18.93 10.91 -2.32
N ILE A 54 18.13 11.84 -1.79
CA ILE A 54 16.84 11.52 -1.19
C ILE A 54 15.89 10.93 -2.24
N TYR A 55 15.74 11.53 -3.42
CA TYR A 55 14.88 10.96 -4.47
C TYR A 55 15.31 9.55 -4.88
N ALA A 56 16.62 9.31 -4.99
CA ALA A 56 17.16 8.02 -5.39
C ALA A 56 16.92 6.92 -4.34
N THR A 57 16.99 7.23 -3.04
CA THR A 57 17.04 6.19 -2.00
C THR A 57 15.93 6.22 -0.96
N ARG A 58 15.02 7.22 -0.99
CA ARG A 58 13.91 7.34 -0.02
C ARG A 58 13.05 6.09 0.07
N HIS A 59 12.80 5.39 -1.05
CA HIS A 59 12.01 4.15 -1.08
C HIS A 59 12.72 2.94 -0.43
N LEU A 60 14.03 3.04 -0.16
CA LEU A 60 14.83 1.97 0.46
C LEU A 60 14.99 2.16 1.97
N SER A 61 15.25 3.40 2.43
CA SER A 61 15.61 3.69 3.84
C SER A 61 14.99 4.95 4.45
N CYS A 62 14.06 5.61 3.77
CA CYS A 62 13.61 6.97 4.08
C CYS A 62 14.69 8.06 3.94
N ALA A 63 15.91 7.69 3.53
CA ALA A 63 17.03 8.57 3.19
C ALA A 63 17.36 9.61 4.28
N HIS A 64 17.84 9.15 5.44
CA HIS A 64 18.33 10.08 6.48
C HIS A 64 19.66 10.69 6.09
N LEU A 65 20.55 9.87 5.52
CA LEU A 65 21.86 10.19 4.94
C LEU A 65 22.83 10.94 5.87
N ASN A 66 22.49 11.02 7.16
CA ASN A 66 23.17 11.79 8.19
C ASN A 66 22.97 11.10 9.56
N PRO A 67 24.06 10.79 10.29
CA PRO A 67 23.98 10.19 11.62
C PRO A 67 23.20 11.02 12.63
N ALA A 68 23.34 12.34 12.62
CA ALA A 68 22.64 13.25 13.53
C ALA A 68 21.12 13.28 13.25
N VAL A 69 20.73 13.30 11.98
CA VAL A 69 19.32 13.17 11.57
C VAL A 69 18.76 11.81 12.00
N SER A 70 19.52 10.73 11.82
CA SER A 70 19.08 9.39 12.20
C SER A 70 18.86 9.27 13.71
N LEU A 71 19.74 9.87 14.53
CA LEU A 71 19.57 9.93 15.97
C LEU A 71 18.34 10.74 16.37
N ALA A 72 18.15 11.91 15.77
CA ALA A 72 16.98 12.76 16.01
C ALA A 72 15.67 12.02 15.68
N MET A 73 15.63 11.28 14.57
CA MET A 73 14.50 10.44 14.17
C MET A 73 14.23 9.32 15.19
N ALA A 74 15.27 8.66 15.71
CA ALA A 74 15.12 7.63 16.73
C ALA A 74 14.58 8.19 18.05
N VAL A 75 15.15 9.29 18.55
CA VAL A 75 14.76 9.93 19.82
C VAL A 75 13.34 10.49 19.75
N SER A 76 12.93 11.02 18.60
CA SER A 76 11.56 11.46 18.33
C SER A 76 10.57 10.32 18.06
N LYS A 77 10.97 9.05 18.18
CA LYS A 77 10.16 7.85 17.88
C LYS A 77 9.66 7.79 16.43
N ARG A 78 10.34 8.47 15.50
CA ARG A 78 10.08 8.44 14.05
C ARG A 78 10.86 7.32 13.34
N MET A 79 11.84 6.73 14.01
CA MET A 79 12.59 5.54 13.59
C MET A 79 12.71 4.53 14.74
N ASN A 80 12.66 3.24 14.43
CA ASN A 80 13.01 2.21 15.42
C ASN A 80 14.49 2.31 15.78
N VAL A 81 14.79 2.55 17.07
CA VAL A 81 16.16 2.71 17.59
C VAL A 81 17.09 1.54 17.24
N ARG A 82 16.56 0.32 17.06
CA ARG A 82 17.34 -0.87 16.67
C ARG A 82 17.94 -0.77 15.25
N LEU A 83 17.44 0.13 14.41
CA LEU A 83 17.97 0.39 13.07
C LEU A 83 19.16 1.38 13.09
N LEU A 84 19.29 2.18 14.15
CA LEU A 84 20.27 3.26 14.23
C LEU A 84 21.72 2.80 13.95
N PRO A 85 22.23 1.69 14.53
CA PRO A 85 23.60 1.24 14.23
C PRO A 85 23.80 0.90 12.76
N ARG A 86 22.79 0.35 12.09
CA ARG A 86 22.87 -0.01 10.67
C ARG A 86 22.90 1.22 9.77
N TYR A 87 22.08 2.23 10.08
CA TYR A 87 22.07 3.50 9.37
C TYR A 87 23.43 4.17 9.48
N TRP A 88 23.99 4.25 10.69
CA TRP A 88 25.31 4.84 10.88
C TRP A 88 26.40 4.09 10.11
N ILE A 89 26.49 2.76 10.22
CA ILE A 89 27.50 1.98 9.48
C ILE A 89 27.35 2.22 7.97
N ALA A 90 26.13 2.19 7.44
CA ALA A 90 25.88 2.43 6.02
C ALA A 90 26.29 3.85 5.58
N GLN A 91 25.96 4.87 6.37
CA GLN A 91 26.28 6.27 6.09
C GLN A 91 27.80 6.51 6.09
N PHE A 92 28.51 6.06 7.14
CA PHE A 92 29.97 6.19 7.20
C PHE A 92 30.65 5.42 6.06
N LEU A 93 30.18 4.21 5.76
CA LEU A 93 30.73 3.42 4.65
C LEU A 93 30.47 4.08 3.28
N GLY A 94 29.25 4.57 3.04
CA GLY A 94 28.89 5.28 1.81
C GLY A 94 29.74 6.53 1.59
N ALA A 95 29.94 7.33 2.64
CA ALA A 95 30.80 8.50 2.61
C ALA A 95 32.28 8.16 2.33
N PHE A 96 32.81 7.13 2.98
CA PHE A 96 34.17 6.66 2.73
C PHE A 96 34.37 6.20 1.29
N LEU A 97 33.43 5.41 0.75
CA LEU A 97 33.48 4.93 -0.63
C LEU A 97 33.41 6.08 -1.64
N ALA A 98 32.57 7.09 -1.40
CA ALA A 98 32.49 8.28 -2.26
C ALA A 98 33.82 9.05 -2.30
N ALA A 99 34.42 9.27 -1.13
CA ALA A 99 35.72 9.90 -1.03
C ALA A 99 36.79 9.07 -1.76
N ALA A 100 36.77 7.73 -1.66
CA ALA A 100 37.76 6.85 -2.29
C ALA A 100 37.69 6.94 -3.81
N VAL A 101 36.47 6.96 -4.35
CA VAL A 101 36.24 7.17 -5.79
C VAL A 101 36.72 8.55 -6.21
N LEU A 102 36.39 9.62 -5.47
CA LEU A 102 36.86 10.97 -5.78
C LEU A 102 38.39 11.09 -5.74
N TYR A 103 39.05 10.50 -4.74
CA TYR A 103 40.51 10.45 -4.69
C TYR A 103 41.09 9.76 -5.93
N GLY A 104 40.53 8.61 -6.33
CA GLY A 104 40.94 7.92 -7.55
C GLY A 104 40.76 8.76 -8.82
N LEU A 105 39.64 9.49 -8.94
CA LEU A 105 39.35 10.35 -10.09
C LEU A 105 40.26 11.57 -10.18
N PHE A 106 40.61 12.18 -9.04
CA PHE A 106 41.36 13.43 -9.00
C PHE A 106 42.83 13.27 -8.63
N ALA A 107 43.33 12.07 -8.29
CA ALA A 107 44.68 11.84 -7.77
C ALA A 107 45.79 12.56 -8.56
N SER A 108 45.77 12.44 -9.90
CA SER A 108 46.74 13.10 -10.77
C SER A 108 46.64 14.62 -10.72
N SER A 109 45.42 15.16 -10.72
CA SER A 109 45.16 16.60 -10.63
C SER A 109 45.57 17.16 -9.27
N ILE A 110 45.35 16.40 -8.19
CA ILE A 110 45.80 16.75 -6.85
C ILE A 110 47.32 16.82 -6.81
N ALA A 111 48.02 15.78 -7.30
CA ALA A 111 49.48 15.75 -7.32
C ALA A 111 50.07 16.89 -8.14
N HIS A 112 49.45 17.22 -9.28
CA HIS A 112 49.85 18.37 -10.09
C HIS A 112 49.65 19.70 -9.35
N TYR A 113 48.47 19.92 -8.76
CA TYR A 113 48.18 21.13 -7.98
C TYR A 113 49.15 21.29 -6.80
N GLU A 114 49.43 20.20 -6.08
CA GLU A 114 50.39 20.18 -4.98
C GLU A 114 51.80 20.54 -5.46
N SER A 115 52.25 19.96 -6.58
CA SER A 115 53.56 20.26 -7.17
C SER A 115 53.70 21.72 -7.61
N VAL A 116 52.68 22.28 -8.28
CA VAL A 116 52.72 23.67 -8.79
C VAL A 116 52.72 24.68 -7.65
N ASN A 117 52.02 24.38 -6.55
CA ASN A 117 51.90 25.26 -5.39
C ASN A 117 52.95 24.97 -4.30
N GLY A 118 53.89 24.05 -4.53
CA GLY A 118 54.92 23.68 -3.55
C GLY A 118 54.36 23.06 -2.27
N ILE A 119 53.20 22.40 -2.35
CA ILE A 119 52.51 21.78 -1.20
C ILE A 119 53.04 20.36 -1.02
N MET A 120 53.68 20.09 0.12
CA MET A 120 54.07 18.74 0.49
C MET A 120 52.95 18.08 1.31
N ARG A 121 52.36 17.01 0.77
CA ARG A 121 51.32 16.23 1.44
C ARG A 121 51.81 15.72 2.80
N GLY A 122 50.98 15.84 3.84
CA GLY A 122 51.34 15.50 5.22
C GLY A 122 51.74 16.69 6.08
N THR A 123 52.09 17.83 5.46
CA THR A 123 52.42 19.09 6.16
C THR A 123 51.17 19.94 6.39
N HIS A 124 51.27 20.95 7.27
CA HIS A 124 50.17 21.91 7.48
C HIS A 124 49.72 22.62 6.19
N ALA A 125 50.65 22.90 5.27
CA ALA A 125 50.31 23.49 3.97
C ALA A 125 49.35 22.59 3.14
N SER A 126 49.40 21.27 3.35
CA SER A 126 48.53 20.32 2.65
C SER A 126 47.08 20.31 3.14
N VAL A 127 46.73 21.08 4.18
CA VAL A 127 45.33 21.39 4.50
C VAL A 127 44.61 22.02 3.29
N ALA A 128 45.34 22.77 2.46
CA ALA A 128 44.81 23.38 1.25
C ALA A 128 44.21 22.37 0.26
N THR A 129 44.72 21.14 0.22
CA THR A 129 44.18 20.04 -0.59
C THR A 129 43.37 19.04 0.25
N ALA A 130 43.70 18.84 1.53
CA ALA A 130 42.95 17.97 2.44
C ALA A 130 41.48 18.42 2.62
N LYS A 131 41.20 19.72 2.48
CA LYS A 131 39.85 20.31 2.54
C LYS A 131 38.86 19.84 1.48
N MET A 132 39.32 19.09 0.48
CA MET A 132 38.41 18.39 -0.43
C MET A 132 37.67 17.22 0.26
N PHE A 133 38.21 16.73 1.37
CA PHE A 133 37.76 15.53 2.07
C PHE A 133 37.38 15.81 3.54
N GLY A 134 37.10 17.04 3.91
CA GLY A 134 36.69 17.38 5.27
C GLY A 134 36.57 18.88 5.45
N GLU A 135 35.95 19.30 6.54
CA GLU A 135 35.69 20.70 6.83
C GLU A 135 36.74 21.31 7.78
N TYR A 136 36.89 22.63 7.80
CA TYR A 136 37.91 23.27 8.63
C TYR A 136 37.36 24.61 9.13
N TYR A 137 37.74 25.01 10.35
CA TYR A 137 37.28 26.25 10.98
C TYR A 137 38.44 27.20 11.36
N PRO A 138 39.35 27.55 10.43
CA PRO A 138 40.62 28.20 10.77
C PRO A 138 40.49 29.60 11.37
N ASN A 139 39.32 30.25 11.24
CA ASN A 139 39.13 31.67 11.57
C ASN A 139 38.29 31.90 12.83
N VAL A 140 37.85 30.84 13.51
CA VAL A 140 36.96 30.94 14.67
C VAL A 140 37.42 30.02 15.79
N THR A 141 37.01 30.32 17.03
CA THR A 141 37.29 29.44 18.17
C THR A 141 36.48 28.16 18.09
N THR A 142 36.96 27.08 18.70
CA THR A 142 36.24 25.79 18.77
C THR A 142 34.81 25.94 19.31
N LEU A 143 34.59 26.83 20.29
CA LEU A 143 33.25 27.09 20.84
C LEU A 143 32.30 27.72 19.82
N VAL A 144 32.78 28.71 19.05
CA VAL A 144 32.00 29.35 17.99
C VAL A 144 31.72 28.34 16.88
N ALA A 145 32.72 27.55 16.50
CA ALA A 145 32.58 26.50 15.50
C ALA A 145 31.55 25.43 15.91
N PHE A 146 31.67 24.92 17.15
CA PHE A 146 30.71 23.98 17.74
C PHE A 146 29.29 24.53 17.69
N THR A 147 29.11 25.78 18.10
CA THR A 147 27.81 26.44 18.13
C THR A 147 27.26 26.63 16.72
N ALA A 148 28.10 27.00 15.75
CA ALA A 148 27.71 27.15 14.36
C ALA A 148 27.22 25.81 13.75
N GLU A 149 27.94 24.71 13.98
CA GLU A 149 27.54 23.37 13.52
C GLU A 149 26.28 22.87 14.22
N ALA A 150 26.15 23.11 15.53
CA ALA A 150 24.96 22.77 16.30
C ALA A 150 23.74 23.56 15.82
N VAL A 151 23.86 24.87 15.60
CA VAL A 151 22.76 25.70 15.08
C VAL A 151 22.41 25.32 13.64
N GLY A 152 23.39 25.08 12.78
CA GLY A 152 23.15 24.62 11.41
C GLY A 152 22.40 23.29 11.38
N THR A 153 22.82 22.33 12.20
CA THR A 153 22.16 21.02 12.26
C THR A 153 20.79 21.09 12.94
N PHE A 154 20.64 21.98 13.93
CA PHE A 154 19.35 22.28 14.52
C PHE A 154 18.37 22.76 13.45
N LEU A 155 18.74 23.76 12.65
CA LEU A 155 17.90 24.29 11.58
C LEU A 155 17.57 23.21 10.54
N LEU A 156 18.56 22.39 10.15
CA LEU A 156 18.37 21.29 9.24
C LEU A 156 17.33 20.29 9.76
N VAL A 157 17.51 19.76 10.97
CA VAL A 157 16.60 18.76 11.56
C VAL A 157 15.22 19.38 11.84
N PHE A 158 15.18 20.62 12.33
CA PHE A 158 13.94 21.35 12.57
C PHE A 158 13.13 21.53 11.29
N LEU A 159 13.79 21.89 10.18
CA LEU A 159 13.13 22.02 8.89
C LEU A 159 12.79 20.67 8.27
N ILE A 160 13.62 19.63 8.41
CA ILE A 160 13.24 18.27 8.01
C ILE A 160 11.94 17.87 8.72
N PHE A 161 11.84 18.08 10.03
CA PHE A 161 10.62 17.78 10.78
C PHE A 161 9.46 18.69 10.33
N SER A 162 9.69 19.99 10.14
CA SER A 162 8.65 20.92 9.68
C SER A 162 8.10 20.55 8.30
N LEU A 163 8.96 20.12 7.37
CA LEU A 163 8.60 19.77 6.00
C LEU A 163 7.94 18.39 5.91
N THR A 164 8.29 17.48 6.83
CA THR A 164 7.75 16.10 6.85
C THR A 164 6.60 15.90 7.84
N GLU A 165 6.35 16.85 8.76
CA GLU A 165 5.29 16.74 9.75
C GLU A 165 3.92 17.02 9.13
N GLY A 166 3.08 15.99 9.02
CA GLY A 166 1.78 16.11 8.37
C GLY A 166 0.79 17.09 9.02
N CYS A 167 1.05 17.59 10.25
CA CYS A 167 0.22 18.63 10.88
C CYS A 167 0.63 20.06 10.49
N ASN A 168 1.79 20.25 9.85
CA ASN A 168 2.22 21.57 9.41
C ASN A 168 1.50 21.97 8.11
N VAL A 169 0.54 22.90 8.21
CA VAL A 169 -0.26 23.37 7.07
C VAL A 169 0.61 24.04 6.00
N GLY A 170 1.75 24.63 6.38
CA GLY A 170 2.67 25.29 5.44
C GLY A 170 3.63 24.35 4.69
N ARG A 171 3.54 23.02 4.89
CA ARG A 171 4.48 22.07 4.28
C ARG A 171 4.16 21.81 2.78
N PRO A 172 5.17 21.64 1.93
CA PRO A 172 4.99 21.36 0.49
C PRO A 172 4.56 19.91 0.21
N ASP A 173 4.25 19.61 -1.07
CA ASP A 173 4.36 18.30 -1.74
C ASP A 173 5.22 17.29 -0.96
N ASP A 174 4.73 16.09 -0.61
CA ASP A 174 5.63 14.98 -0.25
C ASP A 174 6.61 14.69 -1.40
N ALA A 175 6.14 14.88 -2.65
CA ALA A 175 6.97 14.88 -3.85
C ALA A 175 8.02 15.99 -3.85
N LEU A 176 7.69 17.21 -3.42
CA LEU A 176 8.61 18.37 -3.41
C LEU A 176 9.48 18.45 -2.15
N THR A 177 9.17 17.69 -1.10
CA THR A 177 9.88 17.73 0.18
C THR A 177 11.41 17.55 0.04
N PRO A 178 11.93 16.59 -0.76
CA PRO A 178 13.37 16.45 -0.99
C PRO A 178 14.04 17.70 -1.57
N PHE A 179 13.33 18.46 -2.42
CA PHE A 179 13.82 19.70 -3.00
C PHE A 179 13.97 20.80 -1.92
N PHE A 180 12.96 20.96 -1.06
CA PHE A 180 13.03 21.93 0.04
C PHE A 180 14.05 21.56 1.13
N ILE A 181 14.29 20.27 1.37
CA ILE A 181 15.40 19.82 2.24
C ILE A 181 16.75 20.19 1.61
N GLY A 182 16.92 20.02 0.30
CA GLY A 182 18.12 20.47 -0.42
C GLY A 182 18.31 21.99 -0.36
N MET A 183 17.25 22.77 -0.58
CA MET A 183 17.30 24.23 -0.44
C MET A 183 17.63 24.68 0.99
N THR A 184 17.17 23.93 1.99
CA THR A 184 17.53 24.17 3.39
C THR A 184 19.04 24.01 3.59
N VAL A 185 19.60 22.90 3.12
CA VAL A 185 21.06 22.65 3.21
C VAL A 185 21.84 23.72 2.46
N MET A 186 21.44 24.08 1.24
CA MET A 186 22.06 25.17 0.47
C MET A 186 22.07 26.49 1.26
N THR A 187 20.93 26.86 1.86
CA THR A 187 20.79 28.10 2.63
C THR A 187 21.69 28.08 3.87
N ILE A 188 21.72 26.97 4.59
CA ILE A 188 22.58 26.82 5.77
C ILE A 188 24.06 26.92 5.37
N ILE A 189 24.48 26.29 4.27
CA ILE A 189 25.86 26.36 3.78
C ILE A 189 26.24 27.82 3.48
N CYS A 190 25.39 28.58 2.78
CA CYS A 190 25.67 29.98 2.48
C CYS A 190 25.91 30.85 3.73
N ILE A 191 25.36 30.46 4.88
CA ILE A 191 25.43 31.22 6.14
C ILE A 191 26.53 30.69 7.06
N ILE A 192 26.62 29.37 7.23
CA ILE A 192 27.48 28.73 8.24
C ILE A 192 28.86 28.37 7.67
N ALA A 193 28.97 28.10 6.37
CA ALA A 193 30.23 27.64 5.79
C ALA A 193 31.39 28.66 5.89
N PRO A 194 31.19 29.98 5.90
CA PRO A 194 32.28 30.92 6.17
C PRO A 194 32.95 30.73 7.55
N LEU A 195 32.25 30.14 8.52
CA LEU A 195 32.77 29.89 9.87
C LEU A 195 33.43 28.51 9.98
N THR A 196 32.73 27.47 9.52
CA THR A 196 33.09 26.07 9.77
C THR A 196 33.10 25.19 8.53
N GLN A 197 32.81 25.75 7.37
CA GLN A 197 32.52 25.02 6.13
C GLN A 197 31.26 24.11 6.20
N ALA A 198 30.46 24.29 7.27
CA ALA A 198 29.10 23.76 7.43
C ALA A 198 29.00 22.24 7.19
N ALA A 199 29.67 21.42 7.99
CA ALA A 199 29.65 19.96 7.85
C ALA A 199 28.23 19.39 8.00
N LEU A 200 27.57 19.75 9.11
CA LEU A 200 26.21 19.38 9.55
C LEU A 200 25.94 17.88 9.70
N ASN A 201 26.91 17.03 9.36
CA ASN A 201 26.75 15.61 9.16
C ASN A 201 28.04 14.88 9.55
N PRO A 202 28.04 14.11 10.65
CA PRO A 202 29.21 13.39 11.12
C PRO A 202 29.80 12.41 10.08
N ALA A 203 28.96 11.75 9.28
CA ALA A 203 29.44 10.80 8.26
C ALA A 203 30.06 11.50 7.05
N ARG A 204 29.50 12.66 6.66
CA ARG A 204 30.01 13.49 5.56
C ARG A 204 31.41 14.02 5.85
N ASP A 205 31.72 14.32 7.10
CA ASP A 205 33.01 14.89 7.48
C ASP A 205 34.04 13.82 7.85
N LEU A 206 33.72 12.95 8.82
CA LEU A 206 34.71 12.03 9.40
C LEU A 206 35.22 10.98 8.40
N SER A 207 34.34 10.40 7.59
CA SER A 207 34.73 9.28 6.71
C SER A 207 35.65 9.74 5.57
N PRO A 208 35.37 10.86 4.89
CA PRO A 208 36.29 11.41 3.89
C PRO A 208 37.64 11.83 4.50
N ARG A 209 37.67 12.38 5.72
CA ARG A 209 38.96 12.68 6.40
C ARG A 209 39.77 11.43 6.69
N LEU A 210 39.11 10.36 7.12
CA LEU A 210 39.77 9.10 7.38
C LEU A 210 40.46 8.59 6.11
N LEU A 211 39.81 8.72 4.94
CA LEU A 211 40.45 8.42 3.68
C LEU A 211 41.65 9.36 3.42
N ALA A 212 41.50 10.67 3.59
CA ALA A 212 42.61 11.61 3.36
C ALA A 212 43.82 11.29 4.26
N TRP A 213 43.57 10.95 5.53
CA TRP A 213 44.61 10.50 6.45
C TRP A 213 45.34 9.25 5.93
N LEU A 214 44.59 8.23 5.48
CA LEU A 214 45.13 7.02 4.86
C LEU A 214 45.88 7.29 3.54
N ALA A 215 45.46 8.30 2.78
CA ALA A 215 46.03 8.70 1.49
C ALA A 215 47.25 9.63 1.62
N GLY A 216 47.79 9.79 2.83
CA GLY A 216 49.08 10.44 3.08
C GLY A 216 49.00 11.88 3.58
N TRP A 217 47.81 12.47 3.74
CA TRP A 217 47.69 13.81 4.36
C TRP A 217 47.98 13.80 5.86
N GLY A 218 47.91 12.63 6.52
CA GLY A 218 48.25 12.49 7.94
C GLY A 218 47.54 13.55 8.80
N LYS A 219 48.32 14.26 9.63
CA LYS A 219 47.78 15.30 10.53
C LYS A 219 47.08 16.45 9.82
N ALA A 220 47.36 16.70 8.54
CA ALA A 220 46.65 17.73 7.78
C ALA A 220 45.16 17.41 7.56
N ALA A 221 44.75 16.13 7.65
CA ALA A 221 43.34 15.75 7.62
C ALA A 221 42.60 16.06 8.96
N PHE A 222 43.36 16.18 10.05
CA PHE A 222 42.90 16.43 11.41
C PHE A 222 43.78 17.48 12.12
N PRO A 223 43.81 18.74 11.65
CA PRO A 223 44.73 19.74 12.19
C PRO A 223 44.32 20.23 13.58
N ASP A 224 43.06 20.03 13.98
CA ASP A 224 42.45 20.58 15.20
C ASP A 224 42.69 19.71 16.45
N GLU A 225 43.93 19.25 16.64
CA GLU A 225 44.28 18.25 17.65
C GLU A 225 44.08 18.70 19.13
N PRO A 226 43.72 17.74 20.02
CA PRO A 226 43.50 16.33 19.73
C PRO A 226 42.04 15.99 19.36
N TRP A 227 41.08 16.88 19.58
CA TRP A 227 39.65 16.53 19.53
C TRP A 227 38.73 17.58 18.91
N GLY A 228 39.27 18.69 18.39
CA GLY A 228 38.48 19.80 17.87
C GLY A 228 37.51 19.38 16.77
N PHE A 229 37.92 18.48 15.88
CA PHE A 229 37.02 17.94 14.85
C PHE A 229 35.88 17.09 15.43
N LEU A 230 36.12 16.29 16.49
CA LEU A 230 35.06 15.51 17.13
C LEU A 230 34.07 16.42 17.84
N GLU A 231 34.58 17.42 18.56
CA GLU A 231 33.73 18.41 19.21
C GLU A 231 32.85 19.11 18.19
N VAL A 232 33.46 19.71 17.17
CA VAL A 232 32.77 20.58 16.22
C VAL A 232 31.91 19.79 15.24
N TYR A 233 32.48 18.80 14.53
CA TYR A 233 31.83 18.16 13.38
C TYR A 233 31.12 16.84 13.70
N VAL A 234 31.28 16.32 14.92
CA VAL A 234 30.55 15.13 15.38
C VAL A 234 29.57 15.50 16.49
N PHE A 235 30.05 16.02 17.62
CA PHE A 235 29.19 16.35 18.76
C PHE A 235 28.31 17.56 18.52
N GLY A 236 28.79 18.59 17.81
CA GLY A 236 28.01 19.75 17.39
C GLY A 236 26.72 19.34 16.65
N PRO A 237 26.81 18.61 15.52
CA PRO A 237 25.63 18.13 14.81
C PRO A 237 24.69 17.26 15.64
N PHE A 238 25.22 16.35 16.47
CA PHE A 238 24.37 15.56 17.36
C PHE A 238 23.62 16.43 18.38
N ALA A 239 24.29 17.39 19.01
CA ALA A 239 23.68 18.32 19.95
C ALA A 239 22.58 19.15 19.27
N GLY A 240 22.85 19.69 18.08
CA GLY A 240 21.89 20.43 17.27
C GLY A 240 20.65 19.60 16.89
N GLY A 241 20.88 18.38 16.38
CA GLY A 241 19.79 17.48 15.97
C GLY A 241 18.91 17.02 17.15
N LEU A 242 19.51 16.74 18.31
CA LEU A 242 18.77 16.39 19.53
C LEU A 242 17.96 17.57 20.06
N ALA A 243 18.55 18.78 20.08
CA ALA A 243 17.86 19.99 20.47
C ALA A 243 16.66 20.28 19.54
N ALA A 244 16.83 20.16 18.23
CA ALA A 244 15.74 20.32 17.25
C ALA A 244 14.64 19.28 17.45
N SER A 245 15.02 18.01 17.64
CA SER A 245 14.10 16.93 17.96
C SER A 245 13.27 17.22 19.21
N TRP A 246 13.91 17.72 20.27
CA TRP A 246 13.23 18.09 21.52
C TRP A 246 12.29 19.29 21.31
N VAL A 247 12.79 20.40 20.76
CA VAL A 247 11.99 21.63 20.53
C VAL A 247 10.80 21.31 19.64
N PHE A 248 11.02 20.61 18.54
CA PHE A 248 9.94 20.32 17.60
C PHE A 248 8.88 19.40 18.23
N THR A 249 9.29 18.31 18.88
CA THR A 249 8.36 17.32 19.44
C THR A 249 7.64 17.83 20.70
N LYS A 250 8.31 18.64 21.53
CA LYS A 250 7.75 19.10 22.82
C LYS A 250 7.08 20.46 22.75
N VAL A 251 7.45 21.32 21.80
CA VAL A 251 6.93 22.70 21.71
C VAL A 251 6.11 22.86 20.43
N ILE A 252 6.71 22.65 19.27
CA ILE A 252 6.08 22.99 17.99
C ILE A 252 4.92 22.05 17.66
N GLN A 253 5.13 20.74 17.75
CA GLN A 253 4.13 19.74 17.38
C GLN A 253 2.84 19.86 18.22
N PRO A 254 2.88 20.05 19.56
CA PRO A 254 1.69 20.35 20.34
C PRO A 254 0.97 21.64 19.94
N LEU A 255 1.73 22.72 19.65
CA LEU A 255 1.15 24.00 19.22
C LEU A 255 0.45 23.88 17.86
N MET A 256 1.02 23.11 16.93
CA MET A 256 0.40 22.80 15.64
C MET A 256 -0.88 21.98 15.80
N ALA A 257 -0.95 21.08 16.79
CA ALA A 257 -2.14 20.27 17.06
C ALA A 257 -3.29 21.09 17.68
N ASN A 258 -2.99 22.05 18.56
CA ASN A 258 -3.98 22.88 19.24
C ASN A 258 -4.67 23.91 18.32
N ASN A 259 -3.99 24.39 17.27
CA ASN A 259 -4.57 25.36 16.33
C ASN A 259 -5.71 24.81 15.44
N LYS A 260 -5.91 23.48 15.41
CA LYS A 260 -7.07 22.88 14.71
C LYS A 260 -8.43 23.23 15.36
N VAL A 261 -8.44 23.70 16.60
CA VAL A 261 -9.68 24.06 17.32
C VAL A 261 -10.11 25.51 17.09
N GLN A 262 -9.21 26.41 16.62
CA GLN A 262 -9.50 27.86 16.54
C GLN A 262 -9.50 28.49 15.14
N ALA A 263 -8.81 27.92 14.15
CA ALA A 263 -8.73 28.53 12.81
C ALA A 263 -9.71 27.86 11.83
N GLY A 264 -10.91 28.44 11.69
CA GLY A 264 -11.92 28.09 10.68
C GLY A 264 -11.51 28.44 9.24
N CYS A 265 -10.32 28.05 8.80
CA CYS A 265 -9.89 28.20 7.42
C CYS A 265 -10.34 26.98 6.61
N LYS A 266 -11.42 27.14 5.83
CA LYS A 266 -11.85 26.22 4.78
C LYS A 266 -10.85 26.32 3.61
N CYS A 267 -9.91 25.41 3.53
CA CYS A 267 -9.26 25.06 2.26
C CYS A 267 -9.61 23.61 1.92
N LEU A 268 -10.24 23.47 0.76
CA LEU A 268 -10.67 22.22 0.15
C LEU A 268 -9.46 21.36 -0.22
N ASN A 269 -9.59 20.06 0.07
CA ASN A 269 -9.05 18.90 -0.65
C ASN A 269 -7.66 19.04 -1.31
N ASP A 270 -6.61 18.54 -0.66
CA ASP A 270 -5.77 17.44 -1.18
C ASP A 270 -4.71 17.02 -0.11
N ARG A 271 -4.16 15.79 -0.20
CA ARG A 271 -3.12 15.17 0.68
C ARG A 271 -3.57 14.46 1.95
N SER A 272 -4.57 13.62 1.76
CA SER A 272 -5.08 12.62 2.70
C SER A 272 -4.34 11.26 2.66
N SER A 273 -3.19 11.11 1.99
CA SER A 273 -2.66 9.77 1.65
C SER A 273 -1.76 9.11 2.70
N GLU A 274 -0.76 9.77 3.30
CA GLU A 274 0.24 9.06 4.13
C GLU A 274 -0.02 9.08 5.65
N LYS A 275 -0.66 10.12 6.20
CA LYS A 275 -1.03 10.14 7.64
C LYS A 275 -2.26 9.28 7.94
N LYS A 276 -3.14 9.07 6.93
CA LYS A 276 -4.09 7.96 6.97
C LYS A 276 -3.31 6.65 7.08
N ARG A 277 -2.33 6.38 6.22
CA ARG A 277 -1.64 5.09 6.21
C ARG A 277 -1.08 4.63 7.57
N TRP A 278 -0.47 5.48 8.39
CA TRP A 278 0.08 5.06 9.70
C TRP A 278 -0.96 4.93 10.83
N VAL A 279 -1.93 5.84 10.89
CA VAL A 279 -3.05 5.76 11.85
C VAL A 279 -4.00 4.65 11.43
N THR A 280 -4.27 4.50 10.14
CA THR A 280 -4.96 3.36 9.53
C THR A 280 -4.17 2.08 9.74
N MET A 281 -2.84 2.02 9.69
CA MET A 281 -2.10 0.77 9.97
C MET A 281 -2.13 0.36 11.45
N GLN A 282 -2.09 1.32 12.39
CA GLN A 282 -2.23 1.02 13.82
C GLN A 282 -3.69 0.64 14.15
N ILE A 283 -4.67 1.41 13.68
CA ILE A 283 -6.11 1.09 13.81
C ILE A 283 -6.46 -0.20 13.06
N ALA A 284 -5.85 -0.47 11.90
CA ALA A 284 -6.01 -1.72 11.15
C ALA A 284 -5.44 -2.89 11.92
N ALA A 285 -4.25 -2.76 12.52
CA ALA A 285 -3.66 -3.80 13.34
C ALA A 285 -4.51 -4.07 14.59
N ASP A 286 -5.01 -3.02 15.25
CA ASP A 286 -5.88 -3.13 16.43
C ASP A 286 -7.26 -3.72 16.04
N LYS A 287 -7.84 -3.29 14.90
CA LYS A 287 -9.07 -3.87 14.33
C LYS A 287 -8.87 -5.34 13.92
N LEU A 288 -7.79 -5.67 13.22
CA LEU A 288 -7.47 -7.04 12.82
C LEU A 288 -7.23 -7.94 14.03
N THR A 289 -6.61 -7.42 15.09
CA THR A 289 -6.45 -8.17 16.36
C THR A 289 -7.80 -8.39 17.03
N ALA A 290 -8.65 -7.36 17.11
CA ALA A 290 -10.00 -7.48 17.67
C ALA A 290 -10.89 -8.45 16.87
N ILE A 291 -10.80 -8.42 15.53
CA ILE A 291 -11.53 -9.33 14.64
C ILE A 291 -10.97 -10.75 14.79
N LYS A 292 -9.63 -10.93 14.82
CA LYS A 292 -8.99 -12.23 15.04
C LYS A 292 -9.38 -12.83 16.39
N ASP A 293 -9.45 -12.02 17.45
CA ASP A 293 -9.90 -12.47 18.77
C ASP A 293 -11.41 -12.77 18.78
N TYR A 294 -12.24 -11.98 18.10
CA TYR A 294 -13.70 -12.21 18.02
C TYR A 294 -14.02 -13.53 17.29
N TYR A 295 -13.46 -13.74 16.10
CA TYR A 295 -13.68 -14.97 15.32
C TYR A 295 -12.87 -16.17 15.83
N GLY A 296 -11.72 -15.95 16.49
CA GLY A 296 -10.87 -17.01 17.01
C GLY A 296 -11.26 -17.51 18.42
N LYS A 297 -11.85 -16.65 19.28
CA LYS A 297 -12.10 -16.98 20.70
C LYS A 297 -13.55 -16.80 21.17
N ILE A 298 -14.31 -15.86 20.58
CA ILE A 298 -15.63 -15.45 21.08
C ILE A 298 -16.77 -16.23 20.41
N LEU A 299 -16.70 -16.47 19.11
CA LEU A 299 -17.71 -17.27 18.39
C LEU A 299 -17.50 -18.77 18.66
N LYS A 300 -18.39 -19.37 19.47
CA LYS A 300 -18.39 -20.83 19.72
C LYS A 300 -19.60 -21.52 19.06
N SER A 301 -20.69 -20.80 18.76
CA SER A 301 -21.87 -21.36 18.07
C SER A 301 -22.65 -20.35 17.21
N LYS A 302 -23.47 -20.83 16.26
CA LYS A 302 -24.40 -20.00 15.46
C LYS A 302 -25.43 -19.22 16.29
N LYS A 303 -25.65 -19.60 17.56
CA LYS A 303 -26.58 -18.90 18.48
C LYS A 303 -26.03 -17.59 19.03
N ASP A 304 -24.75 -17.28 18.78
CA ASP A 304 -24.07 -16.10 19.32
C ASP A 304 -24.21 -14.85 18.40
N LEU A 305 -24.78 -15.01 17.19
CA LEU A 305 -25.07 -13.93 16.23
C LEU A 305 -26.32 -13.14 16.65
N LYS A 306 -26.25 -11.80 16.64
CA LYS A 306 -27.31 -10.92 17.16
C LYS A 306 -28.25 -10.36 16.09
N THR A 307 -27.96 -10.57 14.80
CA THR A 307 -28.79 -10.12 13.68
C THR A 307 -28.89 -11.17 12.57
N ASP A 308 -29.90 -11.02 11.69
CA ASP A 308 -30.03 -11.82 10.47
C ASP A 308 -29.07 -11.36 9.35
N ALA A 309 -28.16 -10.41 9.62
CA ALA A 309 -27.14 -10.00 8.66
C ALA A 309 -26.29 -11.19 8.20
N CYS A 310 -26.06 -12.14 9.11
CA CYS A 310 -25.38 -13.39 8.82
C CYS A 310 -26.32 -14.59 8.54
N CYS A 311 -27.62 -14.37 8.33
CA CYS A 311 -28.58 -15.47 8.16
C CYS A 311 -29.56 -15.23 7.00
N SER A 312 -29.43 -16.02 5.94
CA SER A 312 -30.58 -16.47 5.16
C SER A 312 -30.49 -17.97 4.87
N PRO A 313 -31.61 -18.71 4.99
CA PRO A 313 -31.74 -20.05 4.47
C PRO A 313 -32.08 -19.96 2.97
N ASP A 314 -31.17 -19.45 2.15
CA ASP A 314 -31.30 -19.70 0.71
C ASP A 314 -30.93 -21.16 0.49
N SER A 315 -31.92 -21.98 0.12
CA SER A 315 -31.74 -23.40 -0.10
C SER A 315 -30.65 -23.60 -1.15
N PHE A 316 -29.54 -24.25 -0.76
CA PHE A 316 -28.46 -24.59 -1.69
C PHE A 316 -29.06 -25.24 -2.95
N PRO A 317 -28.63 -24.82 -4.15
CA PRO A 317 -28.94 -25.51 -5.38
C PRO A 317 -28.72 -27.02 -5.24
N GLU A 318 -29.58 -27.83 -5.87
CA GLU A 318 -29.58 -29.28 -5.69
C GLU A 318 -28.20 -29.92 -5.91
N TYR A 319 -27.44 -29.41 -6.89
CA TYR A 319 -26.10 -29.90 -7.19
C TYR A 319 -25.10 -29.63 -6.04
N LEU A 320 -25.17 -28.47 -5.37
CA LEU A 320 -24.34 -28.18 -4.19
C LEU A 320 -24.75 -29.05 -3.00
N ARG A 321 -26.04 -29.28 -2.80
CA ARG A 321 -26.54 -30.16 -1.72
C ARG A 321 -26.00 -31.58 -1.86
N LYS A 322 -25.98 -32.13 -3.07
CA LYS A 322 -25.39 -33.45 -3.36
C LYS A 322 -23.89 -33.51 -3.06
N ILE A 323 -23.17 -32.39 -3.21
CA ILE A 323 -21.76 -32.30 -2.84
C ILE A 323 -21.60 -32.18 -1.33
N MET A 324 -22.45 -31.39 -0.65
CA MET A 324 -22.43 -31.26 0.81
C MET A 324 -22.61 -32.62 1.51
N GLU A 325 -23.45 -33.50 1.00
CA GLU A 325 -23.61 -34.87 1.52
C GLU A 325 -22.31 -35.71 1.46
N LYS A 326 -21.35 -35.31 0.63
CA LYS A 326 -20.02 -35.93 0.50
C LYS A 326 -18.96 -35.21 1.33
N ILE A 327 -19.29 -34.12 2.03
CA ILE A 327 -18.36 -33.40 2.88
C ILE A 327 -18.41 -33.96 4.30
N ASP A 328 -17.28 -33.93 5.02
CA ASP A 328 -17.20 -34.33 6.42
C ASP A 328 -18.13 -33.44 7.28
N ASP A 329 -18.96 -34.07 8.11
CA ASP A 329 -19.93 -33.37 8.95
C ASP A 329 -19.23 -32.38 9.90
N GLU A 330 -18.00 -32.69 10.36
CA GLU A 330 -17.24 -31.80 11.24
C GLU A 330 -16.91 -30.45 10.56
N ILE A 331 -16.74 -30.45 9.23
CA ILE A 331 -16.49 -29.24 8.42
C ILE A 331 -17.77 -28.41 8.28
N ILE A 332 -18.90 -29.08 8.05
CA ILE A 332 -20.20 -28.43 7.83
C ILE A 332 -20.69 -27.78 9.13
N GLU A 333 -20.58 -28.48 10.26
CA GLU A 333 -21.07 -28.02 11.56
C GLU A 333 -20.32 -26.79 12.08
N LYS A 334 -19.01 -26.72 11.83
CA LYS A 334 -18.15 -25.62 12.32
C LYS A 334 -18.07 -24.42 11.37
N PHE A 335 -18.86 -24.36 10.32
CA PHE A 335 -18.85 -23.22 9.40
C PHE A 335 -19.77 -22.08 9.84
N TYR A 336 -19.24 -20.84 9.79
CA TYR A 336 -19.86 -19.64 10.37
C TYR A 336 -20.45 -18.62 9.36
N GLY A 337 -20.54 -18.95 8.07
CA GLY A 337 -21.08 -18.05 7.03
C GLY A 337 -22.51 -18.38 6.54
N CYS A 338 -23.09 -17.44 5.79
CA CYS A 338 -24.45 -17.47 5.24
C CYS A 338 -24.40 -17.68 3.72
N GLY A 339 -25.01 -18.75 3.22
CA GLY A 339 -24.89 -19.13 1.81
C GLY A 339 -23.45 -19.41 1.36
N SER A 340 -23.24 -19.61 0.06
CA SER A 340 -21.90 -19.67 -0.57
C SER A 340 -21.98 -19.00 -1.94
N PRO A 341 -21.26 -17.90 -2.20
CA PRO A 341 -21.22 -17.27 -3.51
C PRO A 341 -20.33 -18.08 -4.46
N ILE A 342 -20.89 -19.17 -4.99
CA ILE A 342 -20.18 -20.06 -5.91
C ILE A 342 -20.80 -19.89 -7.31
N PRO A 343 -20.06 -19.35 -8.29
CA PRO A 343 -20.56 -19.25 -9.66
C PRO A 343 -20.53 -20.62 -10.36
N PRO A 344 -21.38 -20.86 -11.38
CA PRO A 344 -21.34 -22.08 -12.17
C PRO A 344 -20.15 -22.09 -13.15
N GLY A 345 -19.83 -23.27 -13.69
CA GLY A 345 -18.80 -23.45 -14.72
C GLY A 345 -17.38 -23.36 -14.16
N LEU A 346 -17.11 -24.12 -13.10
CA LEU A 346 -15.82 -24.14 -12.40
C LEU A 346 -14.92 -25.32 -12.78
N GLU A 347 -15.39 -26.24 -13.60
CA GLU A 347 -14.62 -27.42 -14.02
C GLU A 347 -13.23 -27.03 -14.58
N GLY A 348 -12.18 -27.64 -14.02
CA GLY A 348 -10.79 -27.42 -14.37
C GLY A 348 -10.21 -26.05 -14.02
N ARG A 349 -10.89 -25.24 -13.19
CA ARG A 349 -10.47 -23.86 -12.88
C ARG A 349 -9.65 -23.77 -11.61
N ALA A 350 -8.78 -22.75 -11.57
CA ALA A 350 -8.09 -22.33 -10.36
C ALA A 350 -8.95 -21.30 -9.60
N VAL A 351 -9.29 -21.60 -8.35
CA VAL A 351 -10.18 -20.78 -7.51
C VAL A 351 -9.47 -20.38 -6.22
N VAL A 352 -9.65 -19.13 -5.78
CA VAL A 352 -9.23 -18.68 -4.44
C VAL A 352 -10.46 -18.34 -3.62
N ASP A 353 -10.53 -18.86 -2.39
CA ASP A 353 -11.53 -18.49 -1.40
C ASP A 353 -10.89 -17.61 -0.31
N LEU A 354 -11.34 -16.36 -0.23
CA LEU A 354 -10.85 -15.39 0.74
C LEU A 354 -11.67 -15.49 2.04
N GLY A 355 -10.98 -15.70 3.16
CA GLY A 355 -11.62 -15.91 4.46
C GLY A 355 -12.28 -17.29 4.56
N CYS A 356 -11.53 -18.33 4.19
CA CYS A 356 -12.10 -19.67 4.01
C CYS A 356 -12.58 -20.33 5.32
N GLY A 357 -12.17 -19.83 6.50
CA GLY A 357 -12.50 -20.39 7.80
C GLY A 357 -12.15 -21.89 7.88
N THR A 358 -13.10 -22.71 8.29
CA THR A 358 -12.96 -24.17 8.37
C THR A 358 -12.87 -24.87 7.01
N GLY A 359 -13.02 -24.14 5.90
CA GLY A 359 -12.80 -24.61 4.54
C GLY A 359 -14.05 -25.14 3.83
N ARG A 360 -15.27 -24.99 4.37
CA ARG A 360 -16.51 -25.52 3.75
C ARG A 360 -16.62 -25.17 2.27
N ASP A 361 -16.46 -23.89 1.93
CA ASP A 361 -16.60 -23.41 0.55
C ASP A 361 -15.44 -23.91 -0.33
N VAL A 362 -14.21 -23.98 0.21
CA VAL A 362 -13.07 -24.63 -0.46
C VAL A 362 -13.36 -26.10 -0.80
N TYR A 363 -13.92 -26.88 0.14
CA TYR A 363 -14.26 -28.29 -0.09
C TYR A 363 -15.40 -28.45 -1.10
N LEU A 364 -16.40 -27.55 -1.08
CA LEU A 364 -17.47 -27.54 -2.10
C LEU A 364 -16.91 -27.25 -3.49
N VAL A 365 -16.09 -26.20 -3.60
CA VAL A 365 -15.46 -25.79 -4.85
C VAL A 365 -14.49 -26.84 -5.35
N SER A 366 -13.75 -27.50 -4.46
CA SER A 366 -12.86 -28.62 -4.80
C SER A 366 -13.58 -29.71 -5.60
N ALA A 367 -14.81 -30.05 -5.23
CA ALA A 367 -15.59 -31.03 -5.95
C ALA A 367 -16.13 -30.51 -7.30
N LEU A 368 -16.41 -29.20 -7.41
CA LEU A 368 -16.88 -28.57 -8.64
C LEU A 368 -15.78 -28.37 -9.68
N VAL A 369 -14.57 -28.01 -9.23
CA VAL A 369 -13.43 -27.83 -10.14
C VAL A 369 -12.87 -29.17 -10.63
N GLY A 370 -13.14 -30.27 -9.91
CA GLY A 370 -12.66 -31.60 -10.24
C GLY A 370 -11.16 -31.80 -9.96
N GLN A 371 -10.65 -33.00 -10.18
CA GLN A 371 -9.26 -33.37 -9.85
C GLN A 371 -8.20 -32.54 -10.60
N GLU A 372 -8.51 -32.05 -11.81
CA GLU A 372 -7.63 -31.22 -12.62
C GLU A 372 -7.70 -29.73 -12.28
N GLY A 373 -8.74 -29.32 -11.54
CA GLY A 373 -8.85 -27.96 -11.03
C GLY A 373 -7.99 -27.73 -9.79
N HIS A 374 -8.01 -26.51 -9.26
CA HIS A 374 -7.27 -26.20 -8.04
C HIS A 374 -7.99 -25.17 -7.17
N VAL A 375 -7.95 -25.34 -5.85
CA VAL A 375 -8.59 -24.40 -4.92
C VAL A 375 -7.64 -23.97 -3.81
N ILE A 376 -7.51 -22.67 -3.57
CA ILE A 376 -6.70 -22.12 -2.48
C ILE A 376 -7.61 -21.43 -1.48
N GLY A 377 -7.68 -21.94 -0.25
CA GLY A 377 -8.32 -21.27 0.88
C GLY A 377 -7.33 -20.37 1.62
N VAL A 378 -7.71 -19.13 1.88
CA VAL A 378 -6.89 -18.17 2.64
C VAL A 378 -7.64 -17.73 3.89
N ASP A 379 -7.01 -17.85 5.06
CA ASP A 379 -7.54 -17.33 6.33
C ASP A 379 -6.40 -16.79 7.22
N MET A 380 -6.69 -15.78 8.04
CA MET A 380 -5.70 -15.18 8.94
C MET A 380 -5.49 -15.98 10.24
N THR A 381 -6.39 -16.92 10.54
CA THR A 381 -6.51 -17.61 11.83
C THR A 381 -5.87 -18.99 11.75
N ASP A 382 -4.85 -19.23 12.58
CA ASP A 382 -4.09 -20.49 12.58
C ASP A 382 -4.99 -21.68 12.93
N GLU A 383 -5.92 -21.49 13.86
CA GLU A 383 -6.87 -22.51 14.31
C GLU A 383 -7.79 -22.99 13.18
N GLN A 384 -8.28 -22.05 12.36
CA GLN A 384 -9.16 -22.34 11.22
C GLN A 384 -8.41 -23.09 10.12
N ILE A 385 -7.19 -22.65 9.79
CA ILE A 385 -6.34 -23.31 8.80
C ILE A 385 -5.93 -24.72 9.24
N MET A 386 -5.51 -24.90 10.50
CA MET A 386 -5.19 -26.23 11.02
C MET A 386 -6.40 -27.16 10.98
N PHE A 387 -7.58 -26.65 11.32
CA PHE A 387 -8.81 -27.41 11.22
C PHE A 387 -9.11 -27.82 9.77
N ALA A 388 -9.06 -26.87 8.83
CA ALA A 388 -9.31 -27.15 7.43
C ALA A 388 -8.31 -28.17 6.86
N GLN A 389 -7.01 -28.04 7.18
CA GLN A 389 -5.96 -28.96 6.74
C GLN A 389 -6.10 -30.38 7.30
N LYS A 390 -6.61 -30.53 8.54
CA LYS A 390 -6.83 -31.84 9.18
C LYS A 390 -7.68 -32.78 8.31
N HIS A 391 -8.68 -32.25 7.61
CA HIS A 391 -9.61 -33.06 6.81
C HIS A 391 -9.16 -33.28 5.35
N LEU A 392 -8.06 -32.63 4.92
CA LEU A 392 -7.67 -32.56 3.51
C LEU A 392 -7.43 -33.93 2.89
N GLU A 393 -6.66 -34.80 3.56
CA GLU A 393 -6.34 -36.14 3.03
C GLU A 393 -7.58 -37.05 2.98
N ALA A 394 -8.39 -37.05 4.04
CA ALA A 394 -9.60 -37.87 4.12
C ALA A 394 -10.64 -37.43 3.06
N GLN A 395 -10.81 -36.12 2.89
CA GLN A 395 -11.75 -35.56 1.92
C GLN A 395 -11.31 -35.78 0.47
N THR A 396 -10.00 -35.67 0.19
CA THR A 396 -9.44 -36.02 -1.12
C THR A 396 -9.81 -37.46 -1.51
N LYS A 397 -9.67 -38.41 -0.58
CA LYS A 397 -10.06 -39.81 -0.78
C LYS A 397 -11.57 -39.97 -0.94
N ARG A 398 -12.38 -39.24 -0.16
CA ARG A 398 -13.86 -39.27 -0.24
C ARG A 398 -14.38 -38.76 -1.59
N PHE A 399 -13.70 -37.81 -2.21
CA PHE A 399 -13.98 -37.36 -3.58
C PHE A 399 -13.42 -38.31 -4.67
N GLY A 400 -12.62 -39.31 -4.30
CA GLY A 400 -12.04 -40.28 -5.23
C GLY A 400 -10.81 -39.77 -5.98
N TYR A 401 -10.16 -38.72 -5.48
CA TYR A 401 -9.01 -38.12 -6.14
C TYR A 401 -7.69 -38.80 -5.75
N SER A 402 -6.75 -38.85 -6.68
CA SER A 402 -5.43 -39.47 -6.46
C SER A 402 -4.48 -38.58 -5.65
N TYR A 403 -4.71 -37.27 -5.65
CA TYR A 403 -3.94 -36.26 -4.92
C TYR A 403 -4.86 -35.08 -4.56
N PRO A 404 -4.52 -34.30 -3.52
CA PRO A 404 -5.33 -33.14 -3.14
C PRO A 404 -5.24 -32.06 -4.23
N ASN A 405 -6.39 -31.58 -4.66
CA ASN A 405 -6.53 -30.44 -5.56
C ASN A 405 -6.77 -29.13 -4.80
N MET A 406 -6.58 -29.12 -3.47
CA MET A 406 -6.82 -27.95 -2.62
C MET A 406 -5.62 -27.64 -1.73
N GLU A 407 -5.42 -26.37 -1.40
CA GLU A 407 -4.40 -25.87 -0.48
C GLU A 407 -5.04 -24.87 0.51
N PHE A 408 -4.61 -24.91 1.77
CA PHE A 408 -5.01 -23.92 2.78
C PHE A 408 -3.78 -23.13 3.23
N LYS A 409 -3.84 -21.80 3.07
CA LYS A 409 -2.74 -20.88 3.36
C LYS A 409 -3.11 -19.90 4.47
N GLN A 410 -2.26 -19.82 5.49
CA GLN A 410 -2.41 -18.82 6.54
C GLN A 410 -1.89 -17.46 6.06
N GLY A 411 -2.73 -16.43 6.08
CA GLY A 411 -2.35 -15.11 5.62
C GLY A 411 -3.46 -14.08 5.66
N TYR A 412 -3.09 -12.85 5.31
CA TYR A 412 -4.01 -11.73 5.20
C TYR A 412 -4.49 -11.59 3.75
N ILE A 413 -5.79 -11.38 3.55
CA ILE A 413 -6.39 -11.24 2.22
C ILE A 413 -5.91 -9.97 1.50
N GLU A 414 -5.36 -9.01 2.25
CA GLU A 414 -4.68 -7.79 1.77
C GLU A 414 -3.29 -8.07 1.17
N ASN A 415 -2.74 -9.29 1.28
CA ASN A 415 -1.41 -9.60 0.77
C ASN A 415 -1.27 -11.08 0.38
N LEU A 416 -1.94 -11.44 -0.71
CA LEU A 416 -1.89 -12.78 -1.29
C LEU A 416 -0.51 -13.11 -1.88
N GLN A 417 0.26 -12.09 -2.27
CA GLN A 417 1.62 -12.28 -2.78
C GLN A 417 2.53 -12.91 -1.72
N LYS A 418 2.42 -12.49 -0.46
CA LYS A 418 3.25 -12.99 0.65
C LYS A 418 3.05 -14.49 0.90
N ILE A 419 1.86 -15.01 0.64
CA ILE A 419 1.52 -16.44 0.79
C ILE A 419 1.71 -17.23 -0.52
N GLY A 420 2.26 -16.60 -1.55
CA GLY A 420 2.67 -17.25 -2.79
C GLY A 420 1.58 -17.35 -3.86
N VAL A 421 0.53 -16.53 -3.81
CA VAL A 421 -0.43 -16.45 -4.93
C VAL A 421 0.10 -15.50 -6.00
N GLU A 422 0.45 -16.07 -7.14
CA GLU A 422 1.12 -15.37 -8.24
C GLU A 422 0.18 -14.44 -9.02
N ASN A 423 0.76 -13.50 -9.77
CA ASN A 423 0.00 -12.62 -10.66
C ASN A 423 -0.66 -13.44 -11.78
N ASN A 424 -1.90 -13.10 -12.14
CA ASN A 424 -2.62 -13.74 -13.26
C ASN A 424 -2.63 -15.28 -13.17
N SER A 425 -2.79 -15.84 -11.98
CA SER A 425 -2.74 -17.30 -11.73
C SER A 425 -4.12 -17.92 -11.46
N VAL A 426 -5.12 -17.10 -11.15
CA VAL A 426 -6.44 -17.54 -10.66
C VAL A 426 -7.53 -17.23 -11.69
N ASP A 427 -8.45 -18.17 -11.91
CA ASP A 427 -9.60 -17.98 -12.80
C ASP A 427 -10.78 -17.32 -12.07
N VAL A 428 -11.04 -17.71 -10.81
CA VAL A 428 -12.15 -17.18 -10.00
C VAL A 428 -11.69 -16.88 -8.57
N VAL A 429 -12.05 -15.72 -8.05
CA VAL A 429 -11.93 -15.41 -6.62
C VAL A 429 -13.33 -15.37 -6.02
N ILE A 430 -13.55 -16.11 -4.95
CA ILE A 430 -14.78 -16.10 -4.15
C ILE A 430 -14.51 -15.58 -2.74
N SER A 431 -15.55 -15.08 -2.10
CA SER A 431 -15.51 -14.56 -0.73
C SER A 431 -16.92 -14.45 -0.19
N ASN A 432 -17.11 -14.76 1.09
CA ASN A 432 -18.41 -14.62 1.75
C ASN A 432 -18.31 -13.79 3.04
N CYS A 433 -18.82 -12.56 3.01
CA CYS A 433 -18.93 -11.64 4.17
C CYS A 433 -17.62 -11.30 4.90
N VAL A 434 -16.44 -11.49 4.28
CA VAL A 434 -15.15 -11.18 4.93
C VAL A 434 -14.49 -9.89 4.47
N ILE A 435 -14.79 -9.39 3.28
CA ILE A 435 -14.12 -8.18 2.74
C ILE A 435 -14.47 -6.96 3.59
N ASN A 436 -15.71 -6.90 4.10
CA ASN A 436 -16.13 -5.86 5.03
C ASN A 436 -15.32 -5.79 6.34
N LEU A 437 -14.73 -6.90 6.77
CA LEU A 437 -13.88 -6.96 7.95
C LEU A 437 -12.47 -6.38 7.68
N SER A 438 -12.07 -6.29 6.41
CA SER A 438 -10.77 -5.73 6.06
C SER A 438 -10.70 -4.23 6.41
N PRO A 439 -9.62 -3.78 7.06
CA PRO A 439 -9.37 -2.37 7.30
C PRO A 439 -8.87 -1.61 6.06
N ASP A 440 -8.39 -2.33 5.03
CA ASP A 440 -7.89 -1.75 3.78
C ASP A 440 -8.49 -2.47 2.56
N LYS A 441 -9.78 -2.20 2.33
CA LYS A 441 -10.57 -2.78 1.24
C LYS A 441 -9.97 -2.51 -0.13
N LYS A 442 -9.36 -1.34 -0.33
CA LYS A 442 -8.75 -0.99 -1.62
C LYS A 442 -7.63 -1.97 -1.95
N THR A 443 -6.73 -2.22 -1.01
CA THR A 443 -5.65 -3.20 -1.18
C THR A 443 -6.20 -4.62 -1.41
N VAL A 444 -7.29 -5.02 -0.73
CA VAL A 444 -7.95 -6.32 -1.00
C VAL A 444 -8.38 -6.44 -2.46
N PHE A 445 -9.11 -5.45 -2.99
CA PHE A 445 -9.55 -5.49 -4.39
C PHE A 445 -8.38 -5.38 -5.37
N GLU A 446 -7.33 -4.61 -5.07
CA GLU A 446 -6.12 -4.57 -5.89
C GLU A 446 -5.41 -5.95 -5.94
N GLU A 447 -5.30 -6.64 -4.81
CA GLU A 447 -4.75 -8.00 -4.75
C GLU A 447 -5.61 -9.01 -5.52
N ILE A 448 -6.93 -8.92 -5.40
CA ILE A 448 -7.88 -9.75 -6.17
C ILE A 448 -7.62 -9.57 -7.67
N PHE A 449 -7.62 -8.33 -8.17
CA PHE A 449 -7.40 -8.06 -9.59
C PHE A 449 -5.97 -8.35 -10.03
N ARG A 450 -4.97 -8.34 -9.13
CA ARG A 450 -3.61 -8.79 -9.44
C ARG A 450 -3.55 -10.30 -9.70
N VAL A 451 -4.19 -11.11 -8.86
CA VAL A 451 -4.12 -12.58 -8.96
C VAL A 451 -5.01 -13.15 -10.06
N LEU A 452 -6.10 -12.47 -10.41
CA LEU A 452 -6.99 -12.88 -11.50
C LEU A 452 -6.26 -12.89 -12.86
N LYS A 453 -6.44 -13.96 -13.64
CA LYS A 453 -6.10 -14.03 -15.07
C LYS A 453 -6.89 -13.00 -15.87
N ARG A 454 -6.45 -12.67 -17.08
CA ARG A 454 -7.31 -11.96 -18.04
C ARG A 454 -8.57 -12.80 -18.31
N GLY A 455 -9.75 -12.18 -18.21
CA GLY A 455 -11.04 -12.87 -18.27
C GLY A 455 -11.44 -13.57 -16.96
N GLY A 456 -10.62 -13.48 -15.91
CA GLY A 456 -10.94 -14.00 -14.59
C GLY A 456 -12.03 -13.20 -13.90
N GLU A 457 -12.64 -13.80 -12.87
CA GLU A 457 -13.84 -13.29 -12.22
C GLU A 457 -13.68 -13.20 -10.69
N LEU A 458 -14.06 -12.06 -10.11
CA LEU A 458 -14.44 -11.97 -8.71
C LEU A 458 -15.94 -12.26 -8.59
N TYR A 459 -16.33 -13.22 -7.75
CA TYR A 459 -17.73 -13.54 -7.46
C TYR A 459 -17.92 -13.67 -5.95
N PHE A 460 -18.55 -12.69 -5.31
CA PHE A 460 -18.60 -12.62 -3.85
C PHE A 460 -19.94 -12.10 -3.33
N SER A 461 -20.27 -12.47 -2.09
CA SER A 461 -21.40 -11.92 -1.35
C SER A 461 -20.89 -11.11 -0.17
N ASP A 462 -21.43 -9.92 0.03
CA ASP A 462 -21.15 -9.09 1.20
C ASP A 462 -22.30 -8.14 1.51
N ILE A 463 -22.20 -7.43 2.64
CA ILE A 463 -23.16 -6.41 3.05
C ILE A 463 -22.78 -5.03 2.49
N PHE A 464 -23.73 -4.34 1.91
CA PHE A 464 -23.58 -2.98 1.38
C PHE A 464 -24.55 -2.03 2.06
N ALA A 465 -24.11 -0.79 2.27
CA ALA A 465 -24.94 0.25 2.83
C ALA A 465 -25.59 1.10 1.72
N GLY A 466 -26.84 1.51 1.91
CA GLY A 466 -27.53 2.45 1.03
C GLY A 466 -26.98 3.88 1.13
N ARG A 467 -26.20 4.19 2.16
CA ARG A 467 -25.53 5.48 2.39
C ARG A 467 -24.26 5.29 3.21
N ARG A 468 -23.39 6.31 3.23
CA ARG A 468 -22.14 6.28 4.02
C ARG A 468 -22.43 6.19 5.52
N LEU A 469 -21.82 5.24 6.20
CA LEU A 469 -21.87 5.16 7.65
C LEU A 469 -21.02 6.27 8.29
N PRO A 470 -21.51 6.97 9.32
CA PRO A 470 -20.70 7.84 10.17
C PRO A 470 -19.51 7.12 10.82
N GLU A 471 -18.39 7.82 11.05
CA GLU A 471 -17.15 7.22 11.60
C GLU A 471 -17.37 6.51 12.94
N HIS A 472 -18.24 7.02 13.81
CA HIS A 472 -18.52 6.40 15.11
C HIS A 472 -19.23 5.04 14.98
N LEU A 473 -20.04 4.83 13.94
CA LEU A 473 -20.67 3.54 13.66
C LEU A 473 -19.69 2.55 13.01
N GLN A 474 -18.75 3.04 12.20
CA GLN A 474 -17.68 2.21 11.63
C GLN A 474 -16.68 1.70 12.67
N ALA A 475 -16.66 2.31 13.86
CA ALA A 475 -15.82 1.92 14.98
C ALA A 475 -16.60 1.16 16.07
N ASP A 476 -17.93 1.02 15.95
CA ASP A 476 -18.76 0.30 16.93
C ASP A 476 -18.43 -1.21 16.87
N PRO A 477 -17.99 -1.83 17.99
CA PRO A 477 -17.59 -3.24 18.00
C PRO A 477 -18.72 -4.21 17.66
N VAL A 478 -19.97 -3.87 18.00
CA VAL A 478 -21.13 -4.72 17.71
C VAL A 478 -21.43 -4.69 16.21
N LEU A 479 -21.43 -3.49 15.61
CA LEU A 479 -21.63 -3.36 14.16
C LEU A 479 -20.48 -4.00 13.38
N LEU A 480 -19.24 -3.88 13.84
CA LEU A 480 -18.08 -4.52 13.21
C LEU A 480 -18.18 -6.06 13.26
N GLY A 481 -18.59 -6.63 14.40
CA GLY A 481 -18.77 -8.08 14.55
C GLY A 481 -19.83 -8.66 13.62
N GLU A 482 -20.91 -7.90 13.36
CA GLU A 482 -22.01 -8.29 12.46
C GLU A 482 -21.75 -7.91 10.99
N CYS A 483 -20.51 -7.56 10.61
CA CYS A 483 -20.11 -7.10 9.27
C CYS A 483 -20.83 -5.83 8.76
N LEU A 484 -21.57 -5.12 9.63
CA LEU A 484 -22.32 -3.91 9.29
C LEU A 484 -21.45 -2.65 9.34
N GLY A 485 -20.57 -2.55 10.35
CA GLY A 485 -19.72 -1.37 10.57
C GLY A 485 -18.70 -1.15 9.45
N GLY A 486 -18.32 -2.22 8.76
CA GLY A 486 -17.42 -2.19 7.62
C GLY A 486 -18.10 -2.04 6.26
N ALA A 487 -19.43 -2.06 6.19
CA ALA A 487 -20.18 -2.10 4.94
C ALA A 487 -19.92 -0.86 4.08
N LEU A 488 -19.51 -1.07 2.83
CA LEU A 488 -19.31 0.01 1.87
C LEU A 488 -20.64 0.57 1.38
N TYR A 489 -20.69 1.90 1.22
CA TYR A 489 -21.74 2.51 0.41
C TYR A 489 -21.61 2.01 -1.04
N ILE A 490 -22.72 1.57 -1.64
CA ILE A 490 -22.78 0.97 -2.99
C ILE A 490 -22.03 1.83 -4.03
N GLU A 491 -22.22 3.15 -4.03
CA GLU A 491 -21.53 4.00 -5.02
C GLU A 491 -20.05 4.23 -4.72
N ASP A 492 -19.64 4.13 -3.45
CA ASP A 492 -18.20 4.17 -3.11
C ASP A 492 -17.51 2.87 -3.53
N PHE A 493 -18.19 1.72 -3.41
CA PHE A 493 -17.73 0.46 -3.97
C PHE A 493 -17.60 0.53 -5.51
N ARG A 494 -18.58 1.08 -6.22
CA ARG A 494 -18.51 1.29 -7.68
C ARG A 494 -17.30 2.15 -8.07
N ARG A 495 -17.05 3.24 -7.35
CA ARG A 495 -15.91 4.14 -7.59
C ARG A 495 -14.58 3.44 -7.33
N LEU A 496 -14.50 2.63 -6.27
CA LEU A 496 -13.31 1.87 -5.92
C LEU A 496 -12.94 0.86 -7.02
N LEU A 497 -13.90 0.07 -7.51
CA LEU A 497 -13.64 -0.87 -8.61
C LEU A 497 -13.19 -0.15 -9.89
N ARG A 498 -13.80 1.00 -10.19
CA ARG A 498 -13.41 1.84 -11.33
C ARG A 498 -11.95 2.32 -11.21
N GLU A 499 -11.51 2.72 -10.02
CA GLU A 499 -10.12 3.15 -9.77
C GLU A 499 -9.10 2.03 -10.02
N ILE A 500 -9.48 0.78 -9.77
CA ILE A 500 -8.64 -0.41 -9.96
C ILE A 500 -8.65 -0.91 -11.42
N GLY A 501 -9.50 -0.32 -12.27
CA GLY A 501 -9.62 -0.66 -13.70
C GLY A 501 -10.78 -1.61 -14.03
N CYS A 502 -11.67 -1.89 -13.07
CA CYS A 502 -12.91 -2.62 -13.33
C CYS A 502 -14.07 -1.63 -13.54
N LEU A 503 -14.42 -1.37 -14.80
CA LEU A 503 -15.40 -0.33 -15.15
C LEU A 503 -16.87 -0.76 -14.99
N ASP A 504 -17.15 -2.07 -15.02
CA ASP A 504 -18.50 -2.65 -14.96
C ASP A 504 -18.52 -3.88 -14.04
N TYR A 505 -19.25 -3.79 -12.92
CA TYR A 505 -19.59 -4.92 -12.06
C TYR A 505 -21.09 -5.21 -12.17
N ARG A 506 -21.48 -6.47 -11.98
CA ARG A 506 -22.87 -6.90 -12.06
C ARG A 506 -23.40 -7.37 -10.71
N VAL A 507 -24.66 -7.04 -10.45
CA VAL A 507 -25.40 -7.51 -9.28
C VAL A 507 -26.14 -8.78 -9.66
N VAL A 508 -25.82 -9.89 -9.02
CA VAL A 508 -26.48 -11.19 -9.27
C VAL A 508 -27.73 -11.32 -8.41
N SER A 509 -27.63 -10.90 -7.15
CA SER A 509 -28.75 -10.84 -6.23
C SER A 509 -28.60 -9.69 -5.25
N LYS A 510 -29.72 -9.12 -4.81
CA LYS A 510 -29.78 -8.04 -3.83
C LYS A 510 -30.97 -8.25 -2.93
N ARG A 511 -30.73 -8.35 -1.63
CA ARG A 511 -31.78 -8.47 -0.59
C ARG A 511 -31.54 -7.44 0.50
N LYS A 512 -32.60 -6.78 0.95
CA LYS A 512 -32.53 -5.89 2.12
C LYS A 512 -32.31 -6.70 3.40
N VAL A 513 -31.38 -6.29 4.25
CA VAL A 513 -31.11 -6.94 5.53
C VAL A 513 -32.06 -6.38 6.59
N ASN A 514 -32.70 -7.28 7.34
CA ASN A 514 -33.49 -6.92 8.51
C ASN A 514 -32.58 -7.00 9.74
N LEU A 515 -32.49 -5.90 10.51
CA LEU A 515 -31.56 -5.81 11.62
C LEU A 515 -32.09 -6.55 12.86
N ASN A 516 -33.42 -6.58 13.05
CA ASN A 516 -34.12 -7.37 14.08
C ASN A 516 -33.59 -7.15 15.50
N ASN A 517 -32.95 -5.99 15.74
CA ASN A 517 -32.34 -5.61 17.00
C ASN A 517 -32.58 -4.11 17.23
N PRO A 518 -33.47 -3.74 18.17
CA PRO A 518 -33.84 -2.35 18.43
C PRO A 518 -32.65 -1.44 18.79
N GLU A 519 -31.64 -1.97 19.46
CA GLU A 519 -30.43 -1.20 19.81
C GLU A 519 -29.61 -0.88 18.56
N VAL A 520 -29.44 -1.86 17.67
CA VAL A 520 -28.74 -1.70 16.39
C VAL A 520 -29.51 -0.75 15.48
N GLU A 521 -30.83 -0.93 15.35
CA GLU A 521 -31.72 -0.05 14.56
C GLU A 521 -31.64 1.40 15.03
N THR A 522 -31.69 1.62 16.35
CA THR A 522 -31.57 2.98 16.93
C THR A 522 -30.21 3.60 16.62
N LYS A 523 -29.12 2.82 16.69
CA LYS A 523 -27.76 3.29 16.39
C LYS A 523 -27.56 3.63 14.92
N VAL A 524 -28.00 2.76 14.01
CA VAL A 524 -27.79 2.96 12.57
C VAL A 524 -28.72 4.00 11.97
N GLY A 525 -29.83 4.31 12.64
CA GLY A 525 -30.81 5.28 12.18
C GLY A 525 -31.40 4.90 10.82
N MET A 526 -31.24 5.79 9.83
CA MET A 526 -31.85 5.63 8.50
C MET A 526 -30.94 4.90 7.49
N VAL A 527 -29.94 4.16 7.94
CA VAL A 527 -29.04 3.40 7.05
C VAL A 527 -29.68 2.06 6.69
N ASP A 528 -30.03 1.89 5.42
CA ASP A 528 -30.43 0.60 4.88
C ASP A 528 -29.19 -0.25 4.57
N PHE A 529 -29.26 -1.55 4.87
CA PHE A 529 -28.23 -2.53 4.51
C PHE A 529 -28.80 -3.54 3.52
N TYR A 530 -27.95 -3.99 2.61
CA TYR A 530 -28.28 -4.96 1.57
C TYR A 530 -27.24 -6.07 1.55
N SER A 531 -27.67 -7.32 1.58
CA SER A 531 -26.84 -8.44 1.18
C SER A 531 -26.85 -8.51 -0.34
N MET A 532 -25.68 -8.37 -0.96
CA MET A 532 -25.55 -8.37 -2.41
C MET A 532 -24.53 -9.41 -2.84
N THR A 533 -24.90 -10.20 -3.84
CA THR A 533 -23.95 -11.04 -4.58
C THR A 533 -23.53 -10.28 -5.82
N ILE A 534 -22.24 -10.06 -5.97
CA ILE A 534 -21.65 -9.26 -7.01
C ILE A 534 -20.68 -10.11 -7.79
N ARG A 535 -20.64 -9.88 -9.10
CA ARG A 535 -19.61 -10.39 -9.99
C ARG A 535 -18.89 -9.27 -10.72
N ALA A 536 -17.59 -9.40 -10.91
CA ALA A 536 -16.76 -8.44 -11.61
C ALA A 536 -15.68 -9.17 -12.41
N PHE A 537 -15.47 -8.79 -13.66
CA PHE A 537 -14.53 -9.46 -14.56
C PHE A 537 -13.29 -8.61 -14.81
N LYS A 538 -12.13 -9.25 -14.87
CA LYS A 538 -10.87 -8.62 -15.28
C LYS A 538 -10.75 -8.60 -16.80
N LEU A 539 -11.36 -7.59 -17.42
CA LEU A 539 -11.40 -7.41 -18.87
C LEU A 539 -11.09 -5.95 -19.22
N GLU A 540 -10.14 -5.75 -20.14
CA GLU A 540 -9.73 -4.43 -20.63
C GLU A 540 -10.73 -3.82 -21.63
N THR A 541 -11.62 -4.66 -22.18
CA THR A 541 -12.64 -4.28 -23.17
C THR A 541 -13.93 -3.73 -22.55
N LEU A 542 -14.02 -3.71 -21.22
CA LEU A 542 -15.19 -3.14 -20.54
C LEU A 542 -15.15 -1.62 -20.62
N GLU A 543 -16.31 -1.04 -20.89
CA GLU A 543 -16.55 0.40 -20.87
C GLU A 543 -17.37 0.77 -19.63
N ASP A 544 -17.40 2.04 -19.26
CA ASP A 544 -18.04 2.48 -18.01
C ASP A 544 -19.56 2.68 -18.14
N ILE A 545 -20.07 2.55 -19.37
CA ILE A 545 -21.47 2.58 -19.76
C ILE A 545 -21.72 1.39 -20.70
N CYS A 546 -22.94 0.87 -20.71
CA CYS A 546 -23.35 -0.16 -21.66
C CYS A 546 -23.55 0.46 -23.05
N GLU A 547 -22.59 0.23 -23.95
CA GLU A 547 -22.65 0.67 -25.35
C GLU A 547 -23.24 -0.41 -26.27
N ASP A 548 -23.96 0.02 -27.30
CA ASP A 548 -24.61 -0.82 -28.28
C ASP A 548 -23.74 -0.96 -29.54
N TYR A 549 -23.41 -2.22 -29.85
CA TYR A 549 -22.69 -2.61 -31.07
C TYR A 549 -23.51 -3.60 -31.91
N GLY A 550 -24.81 -3.78 -31.60
CA GLY A 550 -25.70 -4.72 -32.29
C GLY A 550 -25.38 -6.19 -32.03
N GLN A 551 -24.70 -6.49 -30.92
CA GLN A 551 -24.23 -7.84 -30.61
C GLN A 551 -25.36 -8.71 -30.03
N VAL A 552 -25.34 -10.00 -30.37
CA VAL A 552 -26.34 -10.98 -29.93
C VAL A 552 -25.64 -12.17 -29.28
N ALA A 553 -26.00 -12.49 -28.05
CA ALA A 553 -25.48 -13.66 -27.33
C ALA A 553 -26.55 -14.77 -27.27
N THR A 554 -26.11 -16.01 -27.45
CA THR A 554 -26.95 -17.22 -27.30
C THR A 554 -26.25 -18.21 -26.39
N TYR A 555 -26.89 -18.59 -25.29
CA TYR A 555 -26.39 -19.61 -24.39
C TYR A 555 -26.61 -21.01 -24.99
N LEU A 556 -25.58 -21.86 -24.94
CA LEU A 556 -25.60 -23.19 -25.57
C LEU A 556 -26.13 -24.30 -24.65
N GLY A 557 -26.35 -24.03 -23.37
CA GLY A 557 -26.84 -25.04 -22.42
C GLY A 557 -25.78 -26.06 -21.98
N THR A 558 -24.50 -25.75 -22.18
CA THR A 558 -23.39 -26.70 -22.00
C THR A 558 -22.73 -26.65 -20.62
N ILE A 559 -23.20 -25.80 -19.70
CA ILE A 559 -22.73 -25.79 -18.31
C ILE A 559 -23.62 -26.77 -17.51
N PRO A 560 -23.07 -27.87 -16.96
CA PRO A 560 -23.85 -28.93 -16.32
C PRO A 560 -24.78 -28.46 -15.19
N GLU A 561 -24.35 -27.44 -14.45
CA GLU A 561 -25.08 -26.86 -13.32
C GLU A 561 -26.30 -26.05 -13.76
N CYS A 562 -26.36 -25.64 -15.03
CA CYS A 562 -27.40 -24.75 -15.53
C CYS A 562 -27.79 -25.06 -16.99
N PRO A 563 -28.37 -26.24 -17.28
CA PRO A 563 -28.63 -26.72 -18.64
C PRO A 563 -29.72 -25.94 -19.40
N HIS A 564 -30.66 -25.31 -18.68
CA HIS A 564 -31.83 -24.64 -19.27
C HIS A 564 -31.69 -23.12 -19.36
N GLN A 565 -30.94 -22.52 -18.44
CA GLN A 565 -30.74 -21.08 -18.39
C GLN A 565 -29.43 -20.73 -17.70
N PHE A 566 -28.76 -19.67 -18.15
CA PHE A 566 -27.63 -19.06 -17.47
C PHE A 566 -28.01 -17.68 -16.97
N ILE A 567 -27.84 -17.44 -15.67
CA ILE A 567 -28.06 -16.13 -15.06
C ILE A 567 -26.70 -15.44 -14.98
N LEU A 568 -26.51 -14.40 -15.81
CA LEU A 568 -25.32 -13.57 -15.71
C LEU A 568 -25.46 -12.63 -14.51
N ASP A 569 -26.61 -11.97 -14.39
CA ASP A 569 -26.91 -10.98 -13.34
C ASP A 569 -28.43 -10.83 -13.17
N ASP A 570 -28.87 -9.84 -12.39
CA ASP A 570 -30.27 -9.61 -12.02
C ASP A 570 -31.20 -9.24 -13.19
N HIS A 571 -30.68 -8.97 -14.39
CA HIS A 571 -31.48 -8.64 -15.57
C HIS A 571 -31.08 -9.37 -16.86
N HIS A 572 -29.97 -10.13 -16.85
CA HIS A 572 -29.54 -10.96 -17.97
C HIS A 572 -29.72 -12.45 -17.66
N ILE A 573 -30.86 -13.00 -18.11
CA ILE A 573 -31.21 -14.42 -18.01
C ILE A 573 -31.24 -15.02 -19.42
N PHE A 574 -30.24 -15.82 -19.76
CA PHE A 574 -30.12 -16.44 -21.07
C PHE A 574 -30.74 -17.82 -21.07
N GLN A 575 -31.80 -18.02 -21.86
CA GLN A 575 -32.40 -19.33 -22.08
C GLN A 575 -31.58 -20.10 -23.13
N THR A 576 -31.40 -21.40 -22.92
CA THR A 576 -30.65 -22.26 -23.84
C THR A 576 -31.23 -22.19 -25.25
N GLY A 577 -30.37 -21.91 -26.24
CA GLY A 577 -30.72 -21.80 -27.66
C GLY A 577 -31.46 -20.51 -28.06
N ARG A 578 -31.82 -19.64 -27.11
CA ARG A 578 -32.52 -18.39 -27.41
C ARG A 578 -31.54 -17.22 -27.56
N PRO A 579 -31.51 -16.53 -28.71
CA PRO A 579 -30.69 -15.33 -28.86
C PRO A 579 -31.24 -14.15 -28.05
N MET A 580 -30.35 -13.36 -27.49
CA MET A 580 -30.63 -12.12 -26.76
C MET A 580 -29.69 -11.02 -27.24
N LEU A 581 -30.24 -9.84 -27.55
CA LEU A 581 -29.44 -8.65 -27.85
C LEU A 581 -28.73 -8.18 -26.57
N VAL A 582 -27.45 -7.84 -26.68
CA VAL A 582 -26.61 -7.49 -25.52
C VAL A 582 -25.72 -6.29 -25.84
N CYS A 583 -25.36 -5.53 -24.79
CA CYS A 583 -24.36 -4.48 -24.90
C CYS A 583 -22.94 -5.06 -25.09
N GLY A 584 -22.00 -4.19 -25.48
CA GLY A 584 -20.59 -4.54 -25.68
C GLY A 584 -19.96 -5.18 -24.44
N ASN A 585 -20.24 -4.66 -23.25
CA ASN A 585 -19.72 -5.23 -22.00
C ASN A 585 -20.22 -6.65 -21.75
N THR A 586 -21.54 -6.88 -21.87
CA THR A 586 -22.14 -8.22 -21.69
C THR A 586 -21.59 -9.19 -22.75
N ALA A 587 -21.43 -8.75 -24.00
CA ALA A 587 -20.81 -9.56 -25.05
C ALA A 587 -19.38 -9.98 -24.68
N SER A 588 -18.55 -9.07 -24.17
CA SER A 588 -17.19 -9.36 -23.71
C SER A 588 -17.17 -10.30 -22.49
N MET A 589 -18.03 -10.10 -21.50
CA MET A 589 -18.15 -11.00 -20.34
C MET A 589 -18.50 -12.44 -20.76
N LEU A 590 -19.31 -12.61 -21.81
CA LEU A 590 -19.77 -13.91 -22.28
C LEU A 590 -18.82 -14.57 -23.28
N SER A 591 -17.97 -13.82 -23.98
CA SER A 591 -17.07 -14.34 -25.04
C SER A 591 -15.59 -14.38 -24.65
N GLU A 592 -15.12 -13.44 -23.83
CA GLU A 592 -13.70 -13.28 -23.48
C GLU A 592 -13.34 -13.89 -22.11
N THR A 593 -14.25 -14.64 -21.49
CA THR A 593 -14.04 -15.30 -20.20
C THR A 593 -14.18 -16.81 -20.34
N ARG A 594 -14.11 -17.55 -19.22
CA ARG A 594 -14.39 -19.00 -19.22
C ARG A 594 -15.77 -19.36 -19.78
N TYR A 595 -16.70 -18.41 -19.84
CA TYR A 595 -18.02 -18.60 -20.43
C TYR A 595 -18.01 -18.65 -21.96
N GLY A 596 -16.95 -18.21 -22.64
CA GLY A 596 -16.87 -18.13 -24.10
C GLY A 596 -17.21 -19.43 -24.82
N GLN A 597 -16.79 -20.57 -24.27
CA GLN A 597 -17.09 -21.89 -24.83
C GLN A 597 -18.56 -22.31 -24.70
N HIS A 598 -19.33 -21.62 -23.85
CA HIS A 598 -20.74 -21.90 -23.57
C HIS A 598 -21.70 -20.92 -24.24
N PHE A 599 -21.16 -19.92 -24.95
CA PHE A 599 -21.93 -18.87 -25.60
C PHE A 599 -21.52 -18.70 -27.06
N LYS A 600 -22.52 -18.50 -27.92
CA LYS A 600 -22.30 -17.99 -29.28
C LYS A 600 -22.63 -16.50 -29.27
N VAL A 601 -21.61 -15.66 -29.47
CA VAL A 601 -21.77 -14.20 -29.62
C VAL A 601 -21.61 -13.83 -31.08
N LEU A 602 -22.64 -13.21 -31.65
CA LEU A 602 -22.69 -12.70 -33.03
C LEU A 602 -22.51 -11.19 -33.04
N GLY A 603 -21.85 -10.67 -34.07
CA GLY A 603 -21.50 -9.25 -34.22
C GLY A 603 -20.10 -8.93 -33.70
N ASP A 604 -19.63 -7.72 -34.02
CA ASP A 604 -18.34 -7.18 -33.56
C ASP A 604 -18.50 -5.72 -33.12
N ARG A 605 -17.41 -5.09 -32.66
CA ARG A 605 -17.43 -3.68 -32.22
C ARG A 605 -17.04 -2.68 -33.31
N ARG A 606 -17.16 -3.02 -34.61
CA ARG A 606 -16.75 -2.10 -35.70
C ARG A 606 -17.73 -0.95 -35.92
N THR A 607 -19.01 -1.16 -35.61
CA THR A 607 -20.06 -0.15 -35.76
C THR A 607 -20.72 0.10 -34.41
N HIS A 608 -20.68 1.35 -33.94
CA HIS A 608 -21.32 1.79 -32.70
C HIS A 608 -22.68 2.40 -32.98
N PHE A 609 -23.71 1.96 -32.25
CA PHE A 609 -25.10 2.41 -32.41
C PHE A 609 -25.55 3.35 -31.29
N GLY A 610 -24.65 3.74 -30.38
CA GLY A 610 -24.95 4.57 -29.22
C GLY A 610 -25.17 3.77 -27.95
N LYS A 611 -25.88 4.34 -26.99
CA LYS A 611 -26.08 3.75 -25.66
C LYS A 611 -27.08 2.59 -25.71
N PHE A 612 -26.70 1.45 -25.13
CA PHE A 612 -27.59 0.30 -24.96
C PHE A 612 -28.52 0.50 -23.76
N PRO A 613 -29.84 0.22 -23.88
CA PRO A 613 -30.78 0.30 -22.76
C PRO A 613 -30.61 -0.89 -21.81
N CYS A 614 -29.51 -0.90 -21.05
CA CYS A 614 -29.18 -1.95 -20.09
C CYS A 614 -29.79 -1.65 -18.71
N GLY A 615 -30.45 -2.65 -18.11
CA GLY A 615 -30.92 -2.59 -16.73
C GLY A 615 -32.14 -3.49 -16.50
N PRO A 616 -32.52 -3.73 -15.23
CA PRO A 616 -33.75 -4.44 -14.92
C PRO A 616 -34.95 -3.69 -15.51
N SER A 617 -35.82 -4.42 -16.20
CA SER A 617 -37.13 -3.91 -16.64
C SER A 617 -37.83 -3.30 -15.43
N MET A 618 -38.16 -2.00 -15.47
CA MET A 618 -39.06 -1.42 -14.48
C MET A 618 -40.33 -2.25 -14.48
N ALA A 619 -40.60 -2.95 -13.38
CA ALA A 619 -41.90 -3.59 -13.19
C ALA A 619 -42.94 -2.47 -13.30
N LYS A 620 -43.87 -2.61 -14.26
CA LYS A 620 -45.06 -1.77 -14.28
C LYS A 620 -45.75 -1.96 -12.92
N THR A 621 -45.79 -0.91 -12.12
CA THR A 621 -46.80 -0.81 -11.06
C THR A 621 -48.15 -0.82 -11.76
N GLU A 622 -48.79 -1.99 -11.78
CA GLU A 622 -50.23 -2.08 -12.00
C GLU A 622 -50.91 -1.46 -10.78
N ASP A 623 -50.97 -0.12 -10.75
CA ASP A 623 -52.01 0.55 -10.01
C ASP A 623 -53.30 0.31 -10.78
N GLY A 624 -54.05 -0.69 -10.31
CA GLY A 624 -55.42 -0.88 -10.70
C GLY A 624 -56.23 0.33 -10.26
N ASP A 625 -56.46 1.25 -11.18
CA ASP A 625 -57.57 2.20 -11.07
C ASP A 625 -58.54 1.98 -12.21
N SER A 626 -59.53 1.13 -11.94
CA SER A 626 -60.73 1.00 -12.74
C SER A 626 -61.61 2.22 -12.50
N SER A 627 -61.45 3.28 -13.31
CA SER A 627 -62.56 4.20 -13.57
C SER A 627 -62.41 4.94 -14.91
N THR A 628 -63.22 4.49 -15.88
CA THR A 628 -63.96 5.29 -16.87
C THR A 628 -63.51 6.74 -17.16
N SER A 629 -63.04 7.02 -18.38
CA SER A 629 -63.87 7.63 -19.43
C SER A 629 -63.07 8.10 -20.68
N CYS A 630 -63.44 7.50 -21.81
CA CYS A 630 -63.51 8.06 -23.17
C CYS A 630 -62.99 9.50 -23.46
N LYS A 631 -62.11 9.65 -24.46
CA LYS A 631 -62.47 10.01 -25.86
C LYS A 631 -61.24 10.12 -26.78
N CYS A 632 -61.44 9.69 -28.01
CA CYS A 632 -60.54 9.87 -29.16
C CYS A 632 -60.49 11.34 -29.62
N ILE A 633 -59.34 11.78 -30.15
CA ILE A 633 -59.17 12.34 -31.50
C ILE A 633 -57.90 11.72 -32.08
#